data_AF-A0A8T5VGT1-F1
#
_entry.id   AF-A0A8T5VGT1-F1
#
_cell.length_a   1.000
_cell.length_b   1.000
_cell.length_c   1.000
_cell.angle_alpha   90.00
_cell.angle_beta   90.00
_cell.angle_gamma   90.00
#
_symmetry.space_group_name_H-M   'P 1'
#
loop_
_entity.id
_entity.type
_entity.pdbx_description
1 polymer ?
#
loop_
_entity_poly.entity_id
_entity_poly.type
_entity_poly.pdbx_seq_one_letter_code
_entity_poly.pdbx_strand_id
1 'polypeptide(L)'
;MKRRDLLLSGSSLVAASALSAVGLTTAVQAQQPAPAPAGQRPNIVVIMGDDIGMWNIGAYHRGLMAGRTPNLDKLAAEGMLFTDYYAEASCTAGRANFITGELPIRTGMTTVGQAGAAIGIPAQAVTIATALKGMGYATGQFGKNHLGDKNEFLPTVHGFDEFFGYLYHLDAMEDPAHPNYPQDLLNVVGPRNMLHTYATNDPRWGKVGKQKIEDAGTLYPKRMETVDDEIRDLAIKFIEKAKADNKPFFLWLNPTRMHIVTHLSPKYEATRNSKNGWSIHEAGMAQLDDDVGMVMQKLKDMGVDDNTIVVFTTDNGTEVFTWPDGGQTPFAQSKGTVMEGGFRVPCMIRWPGKVPAGKVENGIISGLDWFPTLLAAAGNPNIAEELQKGKQIGDTTYKCYLDGYNQMDMITGKGPSNRHEIFYFGESELGAVRIDDFKYRFIDQPKGWLGEKTKVDVPYLTNLRLDPFERTGWPDNGSKEGAQQYFDWFKYEFWRFVFVQQQVEKLAMTAIEFPPMQKGASFNLDAVKAKIEAARAAVGK
;
A
#
# COMPACT_ATOMS: atom_id res chain seq x y z
N MET A 1 -12.24 50.95 69.04
CA MET A 1 -11.31 52.13 69.08
C MET A 1 -11.44 52.85 67.74
N LYS A 2 -12.40 53.78 67.58
CA LYS A 2 -12.32 55.28 67.61
C LYS A 2 -11.40 55.97 66.57
N ARG A 3 -12.03 56.61 65.56
CA ARG A 3 -11.97 58.05 65.12
C ARG A 3 -12.38 58.13 63.63
N ARG A 4 -13.61 58.57 63.27
CA ARG A 4 -14.19 59.94 63.15
C ARG A 4 -14.09 60.53 61.72
N ASP A 5 -15.26 60.74 61.13
CA ASP A 5 -15.73 61.68 60.08
C ASP A 5 -14.75 62.72 59.50
N LEU A 6 -14.78 62.96 58.17
CA LEU A 6 -15.38 64.16 57.54
C LEU A 6 -15.13 64.20 56.02
N LEU A 7 -16.14 64.68 55.28
CA LEU A 7 -16.08 65.17 53.90
C LEU A 7 -15.21 66.44 53.79
N LEU A 8 -14.54 66.65 52.65
CA LEU A 8 -14.57 67.91 51.88
C LEU A 8 -13.74 67.84 50.58
N SER A 9 -14.25 68.57 49.59
CA SER A 9 -13.81 68.80 48.22
C SER A 9 -12.40 69.39 48.05
N GLY A 10 -11.78 69.13 46.90
CA GLY A 10 -10.64 69.91 46.41
C GLY A 10 -10.13 69.44 45.05
N SER A 11 -10.59 70.09 43.98
CA SER A 11 -10.09 69.94 42.61
C SER A 11 -8.62 70.35 42.51
N SER A 12 -7.78 69.60 41.81
CA SER A 12 -6.61 70.09 41.05
C SER A 12 -6.03 68.96 40.18
N LEU A 13 -5.81 69.29 38.90
CA LEU A 13 -5.27 68.42 37.86
C LEU A 13 -3.94 67.76 38.23
N VAL A 14 -3.78 66.47 37.91
CA VAL A 14 -2.47 65.88 37.58
C VAL A 14 -2.67 64.95 36.38
N ALA A 15 -1.91 65.22 35.33
CA ALA A 15 -1.84 64.43 34.10
C ALA A 15 -1.34 63.01 34.40
N ALA A 16 -2.13 62.00 34.02
CA ALA A 16 -1.69 60.61 34.02
C ALA A 16 -1.19 60.25 32.62
N SER A 17 0.13 60.15 32.48
CA SER A 17 0.81 59.51 31.37
C SER A 17 0.46 58.02 31.35
N ALA A 18 -0.37 57.61 30.39
CA ALA A 18 -0.62 56.21 30.09
C ALA A 18 0.61 55.62 29.38
N LEU A 19 1.37 54.79 30.09
CA LEU A 19 2.37 53.90 29.49
C LEU A 19 1.64 52.76 28.76
N SER A 20 1.36 52.99 27.48
CA SER A 20 0.93 51.95 26.54
C SER A 20 2.15 51.10 26.18
N ALA A 21 2.33 49.95 26.84
CA ALA A 21 3.26 48.94 26.37
C ALA A 21 2.68 48.27 25.10
N VAL A 22 3.05 48.80 23.94
CA VAL A 22 2.78 48.17 22.64
C VAL A 22 3.74 46.99 22.49
N GLY A 23 3.29 45.82 22.93
CA GLY A 23 3.89 44.55 22.53
C GLY A 23 3.53 44.27 21.08
N LEU A 24 4.45 44.53 20.15
CA LEU A 24 4.37 44.08 18.76
C LEU A 24 4.47 42.55 18.74
N THR A 25 3.34 41.86 18.88
CA THR A 25 3.21 40.46 18.47
C THR A 25 3.13 40.44 16.95
N THR A 26 4.27 40.29 16.28
CA THR A 26 4.28 39.94 14.86
C THR A 26 3.71 38.53 14.74
N ALA A 27 2.44 38.44 14.35
CA ALA A 27 1.85 37.19 13.89
C ALA A 27 2.70 36.68 12.73
N VAL A 28 3.39 35.56 12.92
CA VAL A 28 4.03 34.82 11.83
C VAL A 28 2.88 34.23 11.02
N GLN A 29 2.44 34.99 10.03
CA GLN A 29 1.48 34.54 9.03
C GLN A 29 2.18 33.43 8.25
N ALA A 30 1.82 32.17 8.51
CA ALA A 30 2.32 31.03 7.76
C ALA A 30 2.02 31.30 6.28
N GLN A 31 3.08 31.56 5.52
CA GLN A 31 2.99 31.88 4.11
C GLN A 31 2.41 30.65 3.40
N GLN A 32 1.17 30.76 2.93
CA GLN A 32 0.56 29.69 2.14
C GLN A 32 1.47 29.44 0.93
N PRO A 33 1.83 28.18 0.63
CA PRO A 33 2.63 27.88 -0.55
C PRO A 33 1.95 28.44 -1.80
N ALA A 34 2.75 29.02 -2.69
CA ALA A 34 2.23 29.54 -3.95
C ALA A 34 1.66 28.37 -4.77
N PRO A 35 0.45 28.49 -5.35
CA PRO A 35 -0.10 27.43 -6.19
C PRO A 35 0.82 27.16 -7.38
N ALA A 36 1.08 25.88 -7.65
CA ALA A 36 1.88 25.46 -8.80
C ALA A 36 1.32 26.04 -10.12
N PRO A 37 2.17 26.38 -11.11
CA PRO A 37 1.72 26.91 -12.39
C PRO A 37 0.66 26.00 -13.03
N ALA A 38 -0.47 26.57 -13.41
CA ALA A 38 -1.53 25.85 -14.09
C ALA A 38 -0.99 25.18 -15.37
N GLY A 39 -1.20 23.86 -15.51
CA GLY A 39 -0.80 23.08 -16.68
C GLY A 39 0.45 22.22 -16.53
N GLN A 40 1.16 22.27 -15.39
CA GLN A 40 2.22 21.29 -15.10
C GLN A 40 1.63 20.00 -14.52
N ARG A 41 2.07 18.86 -15.06
CA ARG A 41 1.72 17.53 -14.54
C ARG A 41 2.42 17.31 -13.19
N PRO A 42 1.77 16.67 -12.20
CA PRO A 42 2.37 16.47 -10.89
C PRO A 42 3.50 15.43 -10.96
N ASN A 43 4.46 15.54 -10.05
CA ASN A 43 5.27 14.38 -9.70
C ASN A 43 4.46 13.44 -8.81
N ILE A 44 4.80 12.16 -8.82
CA ILE A 44 4.10 11.13 -8.07
C ILE A 44 5.13 10.33 -7.28
N VAL A 45 4.96 10.29 -5.96
CA VAL A 45 5.72 9.43 -5.05
C VAL A 45 4.73 8.55 -4.31
N VAL A 46 4.87 7.24 -4.49
CA VAL A 46 4.15 6.24 -3.69
C VAL A 46 5.16 5.50 -2.85
N ILE A 47 5.01 5.60 -1.54
CA ILE A 47 5.78 4.85 -0.55
C ILE A 47 4.90 3.69 -0.09
N MET A 48 5.37 2.46 -0.28
CA MET A 48 4.65 1.25 0.11
C MET A 48 5.46 0.48 1.14
N GLY A 49 4.95 0.44 2.37
CA GLY A 49 5.44 -0.47 3.40
C GLY A 49 5.06 -1.93 3.14
N ASP A 50 5.59 -2.82 3.95
CA ASP A 50 5.45 -4.27 3.83
C ASP A 50 4.97 -4.84 5.18
N ASP A 51 3.82 -5.52 5.19
CA ASP A 51 3.16 -6.09 6.39
C ASP A 51 2.71 -5.11 7.48
N ILE A 52 2.35 -3.86 7.12
CA ILE A 52 2.03 -2.82 8.12
C ILE A 52 0.51 -2.70 8.31
N GLY A 53 0.02 -2.89 9.53
CA GLY A 53 -1.38 -2.63 9.87
C GLY A 53 -1.67 -1.18 10.16
N MET A 54 -2.95 -0.82 10.15
CA MET A 54 -3.38 0.54 10.48
C MET A 54 -2.91 0.94 11.89
N TRP A 55 -2.99 0.02 12.87
CA TRP A 55 -2.66 0.32 14.26
C TRP A 55 -1.16 0.43 14.55
N ASN A 56 -0.29 0.12 13.58
CA ASN A 56 1.15 0.28 13.72
C ASN A 56 1.60 1.75 13.48
N ILE A 57 0.69 2.63 13.06
CA ILE A 57 0.97 4.04 12.74
C ILE A 57 0.29 4.99 13.75
N GLY A 58 1.05 5.98 14.20
CA GLY A 58 0.67 6.97 15.22
C GLY A 58 -0.67 7.65 14.96
N ALA A 59 -0.87 8.13 13.74
CA ALA A 59 -2.08 8.83 13.30
C ALA A 59 -3.36 7.99 13.46
N TYR A 60 -3.25 6.66 13.36
CA TYR A 60 -4.38 5.74 13.51
C TYR A 60 -4.59 5.29 14.95
N HIS A 61 -3.53 4.84 15.63
CA HIS A 61 -3.68 4.31 16.99
C HIS A 61 -3.77 5.41 18.06
N ARG A 62 -3.45 6.66 17.72
CA ARG A 62 -3.62 7.86 18.57
C ARG A 62 -3.09 7.70 20.00
N GLY A 63 -1.91 7.10 20.12
CA GLY A 63 -1.24 6.86 21.40
C GLY A 63 -1.61 5.56 22.14
N LEU A 64 -2.50 4.72 21.59
CA LEU A 64 -2.83 3.41 22.19
C LEU A 64 -1.67 2.41 22.17
N MET A 65 -0.82 2.43 21.13
CA MET A 65 0.36 1.57 21.00
C MET A 65 1.66 2.32 21.38
N ALA A 66 2.77 1.60 21.56
CA ALA A 66 4.05 2.17 21.99
C ALA A 66 4.84 2.87 20.86
N GLY A 67 4.74 2.38 19.62
CA GLY A 67 5.39 2.95 18.44
C GLY A 67 4.93 4.38 18.14
N ARG A 68 5.79 5.18 17.51
CA ARG A 68 5.48 6.57 17.10
C ARG A 68 6.02 6.78 15.69
N THR A 69 5.25 7.48 14.86
CA THR A 69 5.56 7.73 13.45
C THR A 69 5.32 9.21 13.11
N PRO A 70 6.10 10.14 13.70
CA PRO A 70 5.84 11.57 13.57
C PRO A 70 5.83 12.10 12.12
N ASN A 71 6.58 11.51 11.20
CA ASN A 71 6.59 11.93 9.80
C ASN A 71 5.35 11.45 9.05
N LEU A 72 4.89 10.23 9.29
CA LEU A 72 3.59 9.75 8.79
C LEU A 72 2.43 10.51 9.42
N ASP A 73 2.51 10.83 10.72
CA ASP A 73 1.51 11.66 11.40
C ASP A 73 1.42 13.05 10.77
N LYS A 74 2.58 13.62 10.38
CA LYS A 74 2.65 14.87 9.62
C LYS A 74 2.08 14.72 8.22
N LEU A 75 2.37 13.64 7.49
CA LEU A 75 1.81 13.36 6.17
C LEU A 75 0.27 13.35 6.22
N ALA A 76 -0.31 12.69 7.23
CA ALA A 76 -1.76 12.71 7.46
C ALA A 76 -2.28 14.12 7.80
N ALA A 77 -1.61 14.84 8.70
CA ALA A 77 -2.05 16.17 9.12
C ALA A 77 -2.00 17.20 7.97
N GLU A 78 -1.02 17.09 7.07
CA GLU A 78 -0.88 17.94 5.89
C GLU A 78 -1.71 17.46 4.69
N GLY A 79 -2.35 16.30 4.79
CA GLY A 79 -3.06 15.65 3.70
C GLY A 79 -4.39 15.03 4.15
N MET A 80 -4.69 13.87 3.59
CA MET A 80 -5.90 13.10 3.87
C MET A 80 -5.51 11.71 4.36
N LEU A 81 -6.16 11.25 5.42
CA LEU A 81 -6.02 9.91 6.01
C LEU A 81 -7.27 9.09 5.72
N PHE A 82 -7.10 7.89 5.15
CA PHE A 82 -8.22 6.99 4.85
C PHE A 82 -8.45 5.96 5.95
N THR A 83 -9.71 5.72 6.32
CA THR A 83 -10.07 4.61 7.23
C THR A 83 -10.57 3.37 6.50
N ASP A 84 -10.84 3.51 5.20
CA ASP A 84 -11.52 2.54 4.33
C ASP A 84 -10.67 2.23 3.10
N TYR A 85 -9.37 2.05 3.32
CA TYR A 85 -8.43 1.66 2.29
C TYR A 85 -8.13 0.16 2.32
N TYR A 86 -8.19 -0.48 1.15
CA TYR A 86 -8.08 -1.92 0.99
C TYR A 86 -6.97 -2.31 0.02
N ALA A 87 -6.02 -3.10 0.52
CA ALA A 87 -5.03 -3.80 -0.28
C ALA A 87 -5.49 -5.25 -0.53
N GLU A 88 -4.58 -6.22 -0.47
CA GLU A 88 -4.88 -7.64 -0.70
C GLU A 88 -4.36 -8.51 0.45
N ALA A 89 -4.64 -9.82 0.41
CA ALA A 89 -4.25 -10.74 1.46
C ALA A 89 -2.73 -10.95 1.61
N SER A 90 -1.90 -10.61 0.60
CA SER A 90 -0.47 -10.94 0.60
C SER A 90 0.36 -9.98 -0.25
N CYS A 91 1.69 -9.97 -0.05
CA CYS A 91 2.59 -8.99 -0.65
C CYS A 91 2.51 -8.97 -2.18
N THR A 92 2.63 -10.14 -2.80
CA THR A 92 2.56 -10.29 -4.27
C THR A 92 1.21 -9.82 -4.82
N ALA A 93 0.11 -10.19 -4.15
CA ALA A 93 -1.23 -9.78 -4.56
C ALA A 93 -1.43 -8.28 -4.42
N GLY A 94 -1.04 -7.68 -3.29
CA GLY A 94 -1.19 -6.25 -3.02
C GLY A 94 -0.38 -5.38 -3.96
N ARG A 95 0.86 -5.81 -4.26
CA ARG A 95 1.74 -5.13 -5.22
C ARG A 95 1.21 -5.22 -6.64
N ALA A 96 0.69 -6.38 -7.04
CA ALA A 96 0.06 -6.55 -8.36
C ALA A 96 -1.20 -5.69 -8.48
N ASN A 97 -2.09 -5.77 -7.49
CA ASN A 97 -3.30 -4.96 -7.38
C ASN A 97 -3.01 -3.46 -7.57
N PHE A 98 -2.02 -2.94 -6.83
CA PHE A 98 -1.61 -1.55 -6.94
C PHE A 98 -1.06 -1.21 -8.32
N ILE A 99 -0.07 -1.95 -8.81
CA ILE A 99 0.69 -1.53 -9.99
C ILE A 99 -0.07 -1.75 -11.29
N THR A 100 -1.02 -2.70 -11.35
CA THR A 100 -1.81 -3.00 -12.56
C THR A 100 -3.22 -2.44 -12.51
N GLY A 101 -3.75 -2.08 -11.33
CA GLY A 101 -5.15 -1.67 -11.21
C GLY A 101 -6.15 -2.79 -11.52
N GLU A 102 -5.70 -4.04 -11.47
CA GLU A 102 -6.47 -5.26 -11.77
C GLU A 102 -6.52 -6.16 -10.54
N LEU A 103 -7.66 -6.82 -10.32
CA LEU A 103 -7.76 -7.85 -9.29
C LEU A 103 -6.69 -8.93 -9.53
N PRO A 104 -5.99 -9.41 -8.49
CA PRO A 104 -4.91 -10.38 -8.64
C PRO A 104 -5.29 -11.66 -9.39
N ILE A 105 -6.57 -12.04 -9.36
CA ILE A 105 -7.09 -13.18 -10.12
C ILE A 105 -6.96 -12.99 -11.64
N ARG A 106 -6.96 -11.76 -12.16
CA ARG A 106 -6.76 -11.47 -13.60
C ARG A 106 -5.31 -11.71 -14.01
N THR A 107 -4.36 -11.25 -13.20
CA THR A 107 -2.93 -11.37 -13.48
C THR A 107 -2.36 -12.72 -13.05
N GLY A 108 -3.10 -13.49 -12.25
CA GLY A 108 -2.62 -14.73 -11.62
C GLY A 108 -1.64 -14.49 -10.47
N MET A 109 -1.49 -13.25 -10.00
CA MET A 109 -0.57 -12.90 -8.91
C MET A 109 -1.26 -13.02 -7.55
N THR A 110 -1.90 -14.16 -7.28
CA THR A 110 -2.86 -14.33 -6.19
C THR A 110 -2.27 -14.79 -4.86
N THR A 111 -1.04 -15.32 -4.84
CA THR A 111 -0.38 -15.81 -3.62
C THR A 111 1.08 -15.37 -3.58
N VAL A 112 1.77 -15.66 -2.48
CA VAL A 112 3.16 -15.26 -2.25
C VAL A 112 4.09 -15.90 -3.28
N GLY A 113 4.73 -15.05 -4.08
CA GLY A 113 5.74 -15.47 -5.05
C GLY A 113 6.98 -16.04 -4.36
N GLN A 114 7.58 -17.04 -5.00
CA GLN A 114 8.80 -17.72 -4.54
C GLN A 114 9.95 -17.51 -5.52
N ALA A 115 11.19 -17.59 -5.03
CA ALA A 115 12.39 -17.55 -5.85
C ALA A 115 12.40 -18.69 -6.89
N GLY A 116 12.92 -18.41 -8.08
CA GLY A 116 12.95 -19.37 -9.20
C GLY A 116 11.58 -19.75 -9.78
N ALA A 117 10.48 -19.18 -9.28
CA ALA A 117 9.15 -19.51 -9.77
C ALA A 117 8.96 -19.13 -11.25
N ALA A 118 8.26 -19.98 -11.99
CA ALA A 118 7.94 -19.72 -13.39
C ALA A 118 6.83 -18.67 -13.57
N ILE A 119 6.08 -18.38 -12.51
CA ILE A 119 5.03 -17.37 -12.48
C ILE A 119 5.62 -16.00 -12.10
N GLY A 120 5.11 -14.97 -12.73
CA GLY A 120 5.42 -13.57 -12.48
C GLY A 120 4.43 -12.68 -13.23
N ILE A 121 4.58 -11.37 -13.12
CA ILE A 121 3.66 -10.42 -13.77
C ILE A 121 3.58 -10.68 -15.29
N PRO A 122 2.38 -10.94 -15.85
CA PRO A 122 2.23 -11.21 -17.28
C PRO A 122 2.65 -10.02 -18.14
N ALA A 123 3.24 -10.27 -19.31
CA ALA A 123 3.56 -9.22 -20.27
C ALA A 123 2.31 -8.47 -20.80
N GLN A 124 1.13 -9.11 -20.71
CA GLN A 124 -0.16 -8.50 -21.08
C GLN A 124 -0.69 -7.53 -20.02
N ALA A 125 -0.19 -7.59 -18.78
CA ALA A 125 -0.63 -6.69 -17.72
C ALA A 125 0.05 -5.33 -17.89
N VAL A 126 -0.74 -4.29 -18.15
CA VAL A 126 -0.23 -2.92 -18.18
C VAL A 126 0.03 -2.45 -16.75
N THR A 127 1.12 -1.69 -16.55
CA THR A 127 1.45 -1.10 -15.25
C THR A 127 1.22 0.41 -15.24
N ILE A 128 1.04 1.00 -14.06
CA ILE A 128 1.05 2.45 -13.84
C ILE A 128 2.31 3.05 -14.46
N ALA A 129 3.47 2.42 -14.23
CA ALA A 129 4.75 2.85 -14.80
C ALA A 129 4.72 2.85 -16.33
N THR A 130 4.23 1.78 -16.97
CA THR A 130 4.11 1.70 -18.43
C THR A 130 3.24 2.84 -18.98
N ALA A 131 2.08 3.07 -18.35
CA ALA A 131 1.14 4.10 -18.78
C ALA A 131 1.71 5.52 -18.58
N LEU A 132 2.32 5.82 -17.42
CA LEU A 132 2.95 7.11 -17.14
C LEU A 132 4.19 7.37 -18.00
N LYS A 133 5.01 6.35 -18.25
CA LYS A 133 6.16 6.43 -19.17
C LYS A 133 5.70 6.75 -20.59
N GLY A 134 4.60 6.15 -21.05
CA GLY A 134 3.94 6.52 -22.31
C GLY A 134 3.48 7.98 -22.37
N MET A 135 3.27 8.61 -21.21
CA MET A 135 2.98 10.04 -21.09
C MET A 135 4.25 10.88 -20.87
N GLY A 136 5.45 10.30 -20.87
CA GLY A 136 6.72 11.02 -20.76
C GLY A 136 7.19 11.25 -19.33
N TYR A 137 6.70 10.48 -18.35
CA TYR A 137 7.28 10.45 -17.01
C TYR A 137 8.61 9.70 -17.01
N ALA A 138 9.53 10.13 -16.15
CA ALA A 138 10.59 9.25 -15.65
C ALA A 138 9.98 8.30 -14.61
N THR A 139 10.32 7.02 -14.65
CA THR A 139 9.70 5.99 -13.81
C THR A 139 10.74 5.18 -13.07
N GLY A 140 10.64 5.11 -11.74
CA GLY A 140 11.63 4.43 -10.90
C GLY A 140 10.98 3.59 -9.81
N GLN A 141 11.51 2.39 -9.59
CA GLN A 141 11.11 1.51 -8.49
C GLN A 141 12.32 1.20 -7.61
N PHE A 142 12.18 1.40 -6.30
CA PHE A 142 13.31 1.21 -5.36
C PHE A 142 12.87 0.36 -4.18
N GLY A 143 13.55 -0.74 -3.92
CA GLY A 143 13.26 -1.70 -2.85
C GLY A 143 12.52 -2.96 -3.32
N LYS A 144 11.59 -3.49 -2.53
CA LYS A 144 10.94 -4.79 -2.83
C LYS A 144 10.12 -4.75 -4.14
N ASN A 145 10.26 -5.77 -4.98
CA ASN A 145 9.43 -5.98 -6.16
C ASN A 145 8.31 -7.02 -5.94
N HIS A 146 8.67 -8.28 -5.72
CA HIS A 146 7.75 -9.40 -5.47
C HIS A 146 6.74 -9.73 -6.56
N LEU A 147 7.09 -9.41 -7.82
CA LEU A 147 6.26 -9.67 -9.00
C LEU A 147 6.89 -10.67 -10.00
N GLY A 148 7.89 -11.44 -9.57
CA GLY A 148 8.50 -12.52 -10.37
C GLY A 148 10.03 -12.45 -10.39
N ASP A 149 10.67 -13.61 -10.60
CA ASP A 149 12.13 -13.78 -10.48
C ASP A 149 12.88 -13.56 -11.81
N LYS A 150 12.27 -14.07 -12.89
CA LYS A 150 12.90 -14.16 -14.20
C LYS A 150 13.09 -12.80 -14.83
N ASN A 151 14.04 -12.72 -15.77
CA ASN A 151 14.34 -11.50 -16.50
C ASN A 151 13.11 -10.90 -17.21
N GLU A 152 12.19 -11.74 -17.71
CA GLU A 152 10.94 -11.26 -18.31
C GLU A 152 9.94 -10.60 -17.33
N PHE A 153 10.16 -10.71 -16.02
CA PHE A 153 9.29 -10.15 -14.97
C PHE A 153 9.92 -8.95 -14.25
N LEU A 154 11.16 -8.58 -14.60
CA LEU A 154 11.85 -7.47 -13.92
C LEU A 154 11.17 -6.13 -14.22
N PRO A 155 11.15 -5.18 -13.26
CA PRO A 155 10.41 -3.92 -13.42
C PRO A 155 10.74 -3.14 -14.69
N THR A 156 11.99 -3.21 -15.16
CA THR A 156 12.46 -2.46 -16.34
C THR A 156 11.90 -2.95 -17.68
N VAL A 157 11.33 -4.15 -17.73
CA VAL A 157 10.54 -4.62 -18.89
C VAL A 157 9.03 -4.41 -18.70
N HIS A 158 8.62 -3.88 -17.54
CA HIS A 158 7.23 -3.55 -17.17
C HIS A 158 7.04 -2.07 -16.87
N GLY A 159 7.74 -1.22 -17.63
CA GLY A 159 7.50 0.22 -17.69
C GLY A 159 8.41 1.10 -16.85
N PHE A 160 9.19 0.55 -15.91
CA PHE A 160 10.15 1.34 -15.14
C PHE A 160 11.41 1.66 -15.97
N ASP A 161 11.96 2.87 -15.83
CA ASP A 161 13.25 3.26 -16.41
C ASP A 161 14.41 2.70 -15.60
N GLU A 162 14.25 2.66 -14.27
CA GLU A 162 15.26 2.22 -13.32
C GLU A 162 14.63 1.40 -12.19
N PHE A 163 15.30 0.32 -11.80
CA PHE A 163 14.98 -0.45 -10.62
C PHE A 163 16.23 -0.74 -9.80
N PHE A 164 16.17 -0.51 -8.50
CA PHE A 164 17.17 -1.01 -7.55
C PHE A 164 16.47 -1.68 -6.38
N GLY A 165 16.78 -2.94 -6.11
CA GLY A 165 16.17 -3.63 -4.98
C GLY A 165 16.26 -5.15 -5.05
N TYR A 166 15.31 -5.80 -4.38
CA TYR A 166 15.24 -7.25 -4.23
C TYR A 166 13.86 -7.77 -4.64
N LEU A 167 13.81 -9.06 -4.96
CA LEU A 167 12.63 -9.63 -5.61
C LEU A 167 11.67 -10.32 -4.65
N TYR A 168 12.04 -10.67 -3.42
CA TYR A 168 11.21 -11.49 -2.52
C TYR A 168 11.17 -10.96 -1.09
N HIS A 169 10.42 -11.63 -0.22
CA HIS A 169 10.26 -11.30 1.20
C HIS A 169 11.59 -11.49 1.96
N LEU A 170 11.82 -10.74 3.04
CA LEU A 170 13.15 -10.65 3.67
C LEU A 170 13.65 -11.97 4.25
N ASP A 171 12.77 -12.85 4.73
CA ASP A 171 13.05 -14.20 5.20
C ASP A 171 13.43 -15.16 4.07
N ALA A 172 12.78 -15.11 2.91
CA ALA A 172 13.28 -15.81 1.71
C ALA A 172 14.63 -15.21 1.30
N MET A 173 14.72 -13.89 1.36
CA MET A 173 15.97 -13.15 1.28
C MET A 173 16.86 -13.30 2.55
N GLU A 174 16.55 -14.24 3.49
CA GLU A 174 17.22 -14.78 4.72
C GLU A 174 17.85 -16.21 4.63
N ASP A 175 17.19 -17.08 3.86
CA ASP A 175 17.57 -18.47 3.51
C ASP A 175 19.07 -18.82 3.30
N PRO A 176 19.84 -18.38 2.26
CA PRO A 176 21.20 -18.87 2.04
C PRO A 176 22.22 -18.56 3.15
N ALA A 177 21.89 -17.67 4.09
CA ALA A 177 22.73 -17.43 5.27
C ALA A 177 22.49 -18.44 6.41
N HIS A 178 21.41 -19.22 6.37
CA HIS A 178 21.13 -20.21 7.39
C HIS A 178 22.06 -21.43 7.30
N PRO A 179 22.59 -21.95 8.44
CA PRO A 179 23.54 -23.07 8.44
C PRO A 179 23.04 -24.35 7.76
N ASN A 180 21.72 -24.57 7.74
CA ASN A 180 21.09 -25.75 7.16
C ASN A 180 20.65 -25.55 5.71
N TYR A 181 20.90 -24.37 5.10
CA TYR A 181 20.55 -24.13 3.71
C TYR A 181 21.52 -24.92 2.79
N PRO A 182 21.02 -25.82 1.93
CA PRO A 182 21.85 -26.58 1.00
C PRO A 182 22.42 -25.66 -0.07
N GLN A 183 23.72 -25.35 0.02
CA GLN A 183 24.38 -24.36 -0.81
C GLN A 183 24.39 -24.71 -2.31
N ASP A 184 24.28 -25.99 -2.65
CA ASP A 184 24.14 -26.47 -4.03
C ASP A 184 22.79 -26.08 -4.67
N LEU A 185 21.78 -25.74 -3.87
CA LEU A 185 20.47 -25.29 -4.34
C LEU A 185 20.37 -23.77 -4.59
N LEU A 186 21.39 -22.99 -4.19
CA LEU A 186 21.37 -21.52 -4.28
C LEU A 186 21.05 -21.01 -5.69
N ASN A 187 21.68 -21.59 -6.71
CA ASN A 187 21.49 -21.18 -8.10
C ASN A 187 20.31 -21.87 -8.80
N VAL A 188 19.49 -22.65 -8.08
CA VAL A 188 18.37 -23.42 -8.62
C VAL A 188 17.04 -22.93 -8.05
N VAL A 189 16.96 -22.79 -6.73
CA VAL A 189 15.75 -22.37 -6.00
C VAL A 189 16.02 -21.25 -5.01
N GLY A 190 17.28 -20.86 -4.81
CA GLY A 190 17.63 -19.71 -4.00
C GLY A 190 17.24 -18.40 -4.66
N PRO A 191 17.03 -17.35 -3.86
CA PRO A 191 16.72 -16.03 -4.39
C PRO A 191 17.93 -15.41 -5.06
N ARG A 192 17.61 -14.51 -6.00
CA ARG A 192 18.61 -13.65 -6.62
C ARG A 192 19.16 -12.66 -5.60
N ASN A 193 20.38 -12.20 -5.87
CA ASN A 193 20.96 -11.03 -5.24
C ASN A 193 20.09 -9.78 -5.43
N MET A 194 20.45 -8.70 -4.73
CA MET A 194 19.97 -7.36 -5.06
C MET A 194 20.29 -7.08 -6.54
N LEU A 195 19.40 -6.38 -7.24
CA LEU A 195 19.58 -6.04 -8.65
C LEU A 195 19.52 -4.53 -8.82
N HIS A 196 20.36 -4.01 -9.72
CA HIS A 196 20.22 -2.67 -10.30
C HIS A 196 19.97 -2.83 -11.80
N THR A 197 18.76 -2.51 -12.25
CA THR A 197 18.38 -2.69 -13.65
C THR A 197 17.94 -1.39 -14.28
N TYR A 198 18.20 -1.27 -15.59
CA TYR A 198 17.88 -0.09 -16.38
C TYR A 198 17.20 -0.50 -17.68
N ALA A 199 16.13 0.18 -18.06
CA ALA A 199 15.53 -0.02 -19.38
C ALA A 199 16.48 0.47 -20.49
N THR A 200 16.65 -0.31 -21.56
CA THR A 200 17.50 0.06 -22.70
C THR A 200 17.00 -0.56 -24.01
N ASN A 201 17.31 0.08 -25.13
CA ASN A 201 17.07 -0.47 -26.48
C ASN A 201 18.40 -0.79 -27.20
N ASP A 202 19.54 -0.72 -26.49
CA ASP A 202 20.86 -0.92 -27.08
C ASP A 202 21.08 -2.40 -27.49
N PRO A 203 21.30 -2.69 -28.79
CA PRO A 203 21.47 -4.06 -29.29
C PRO A 203 22.72 -4.76 -28.73
N ARG A 204 23.65 -4.03 -28.12
CA ARG A 204 24.83 -4.58 -27.46
C ARG A 204 24.50 -5.59 -26.35
N TRP A 205 23.32 -5.48 -25.72
CA TRP A 205 22.96 -6.24 -24.52
C TRP A 205 22.01 -7.43 -24.77
N GLY A 206 22.09 -8.05 -25.96
CA GLY A 206 21.23 -9.17 -26.40
C GLY A 206 21.03 -10.34 -25.39
N LYS A 207 20.03 -11.19 -25.69
CA LYS A 207 19.40 -12.23 -24.83
C LYS A 207 18.78 -11.76 -23.51
N VAL A 208 19.15 -10.59 -22.97
CA VAL A 208 18.51 -9.96 -21.79
C VAL A 208 17.44 -8.91 -22.17
N GLY A 209 17.24 -8.63 -23.46
CA GLY A 209 16.10 -7.85 -23.97
C GLY A 209 16.21 -6.34 -23.74
N LYS A 210 15.08 -5.66 -23.53
CA LYS A 210 14.95 -4.20 -23.37
C LYS A 210 15.51 -3.65 -22.04
N GLN A 211 16.54 -4.30 -21.46
CA GLN A 211 17.09 -3.93 -20.16
C GLN A 211 18.55 -4.36 -19.98
N LYS A 212 19.24 -3.61 -19.12
CA LYS A 212 20.56 -3.94 -18.55
C LYS A 212 20.34 -4.40 -17.12
N ILE A 213 20.94 -5.51 -16.74
CA ILE A 213 20.84 -6.07 -15.38
C ILE A 213 22.23 -6.08 -14.76
N GLU A 214 22.37 -5.42 -13.61
CA GLU A 214 23.56 -5.48 -12.77
C GLU A 214 23.22 -6.27 -11.51
N ASP A 215 24.06 -7.27 -11.20
CA ASP A 215 24.03 -7.93 -9.89
C ASP A 215 24.65 -6.97 -8.87
N ALA A 216 23.85 -6.53 -7.91
CA ALA A 216 24.24 -5.59 -6.87
C ALA A 216 24.69 -6.28 -5.57
N GLY A 217 24.95 -7.59 -5.61
CA GLY A 217 25.43 -8.39 -4.49
C GLY A 217 24.34 -8.85 -3.52
N THR A 218 24.75 -9.66 -2.54
CA THR A 218 23.83 -10.28 -1.57
C THR A 218 23.15 -9.23 -0.66
N LEU A 219 21.99 -9.61 -0.12
CA LEU A 219 21.27 -8.83 0.90
C LEU A 219 21.62 -9.26 2.35
N TYR A 220 21.90 -10.54 2.54
CA TYR A 220 21.92 -11.24 3.82
C TYR A 220 23.14 -11.01 4.70
N PRO A 221 22.98 -11.36 5.98
CA PRO A 221 22.06 -10.65 6.86
C PRO A 221 22.65 -9.26 7.18
N LYS A 222 23.97 -9.10 6.99
CA LYS A 222 24.69 -7.91 7.41
C LYS A 222 24.23 -6.66 6.67
N ARG A 223 23.92 -6.76 5.38
CA ARG A 223 23.45 -5.59 4.60
C ARG A 223 22.03 -5.19 4.97
N MET A 224 21.19 -6.10 5.46
CA MET A 224 19.82 -5.80 5.92
C MET A 224 19.76 -4.80 7.07
N GLU A 225 20.84 -4.68 7.87
CA GLU A 225 20.95 -3.66 8.92
C GLU A 225 20.78 -2.23 8.37
N THR A 226 21.20 -1.99 7.12
CA THR A 226 21.35 -0.64 6.55
C THR A 226 20.81 -0.50 5.13
N VAL A 227 20.29 -1.56 4.50
CA VAL A 227 19.90 -1.56 3.08
C VAL A 227 18.85 -0.48 2.73
N ASP A 228 17.99 -0.10 3.67
CA ASP A 228 16.99 0.96 3.44
C ASP A 228 17.63 2.33 3.19
N ASP A 229 18.82 2.59 3.74
CA ASP A 229 19.60 3.79 3.40
C ASP A 229 20.01 3.78 1.93
N GLU A 230 20.48 2.63 1.42
CA GLU A 230 20.87 2.48 0.02
C GLU A 230 19.68 2.66 -0.93
N ILE A 231 18.55 2.02 -0.60
CA ILE A 231 17.30 2.09 -1.36
C ILE A 231 16.79 3.53 -1.42
N ARG A 232 16.70 4.21 -0.27
CA ARG A 232 16.24 5.61 -0.16
C ARG A 232 17.17 6.56 -0.92
N ASP A 233 18.48 6.43 -0.74
CA ASP A 233 19.45 7.36 -1.33
C ASP A 233 19.51 7.22 -2.87
N LEU A 234 19.34 6.00 -3.40
CA LEU A 234 19.22 5.78 -4.85
C LEU A 234 17.89 6.30 -5.40
N ALA A 235 16.78 6.13 -4.68
CA ALA A 235 15.49 6.72 -5.05
C ALA A 235 15.58 8.26 -5.11
N ILE A 236 16.27 8.88 -4.15
CA ILE A 236 16.53 10.32 -4.13
C ILE A 236 17.35 10.76 -5.35
N LYS A 237 18.44 10.05 -5.67
CA LYS A 237 19.25 10.34 -6.86
C LYS A 237 18.43 10.26 -8.15
N PHE A 238 17.53 9.29 -8.25
CA PHE A 238 16.63 9.16 -9.39
C PHE A 238 15.70 10.39 -9.55
N ILE A 239 15.04 10.84 -8.48
CA ILE A 239 14.14 12.02 -8.58
C ILE A 239 14.92 13.31 -8.82
N GLU A 240 16.14 13.44 -8.28
CA GLU A 240 17.04 14.57 -8.58
C GLU A 240 17.39 14.62 -10.06
N LYS A 241 17.73 13.46 -10.64
CA LYS A 241 17.99 13.34 -12.07
C LYS A 241 16.76 13.67 -12.90
N ALA A 242 15.59 13.14 -12.55
CA ALA A 242 14.35 13.43 -13.28
C ALA A 242 14.03 14.93 -13.29
N LYS A 243 14.21 15.61 -12.15
CA LYS A 243 14.09 17.07 -12.05
C LYS A 243 15.11 17.78 -12.93
N ALA A 244 16.38 17.38 -12.90
CA ALA A 244 17.44 17.98 -13.73
C ALA A 244 17.14 17.82 -15.24
N ASP A 245 16.53 16.70 -15.62
CA ASP A 245 16.08 16.41 -16.98
C ASP A 245 14.74 17.11 -17.34
N ASN A 246 14.17 17.91 -16.44
CA ASN A 246 12.85 18.55 -16.57
C ASN A 246 11.71 17.58 -16.90
N LYS A 247 11.74 16.38 -16.31
CA LYS A 247 10.67 15.37 -16.46
C LYS A 247 9.85 15.26 -15.18
N PRO A 248 8.51 15.13 -15.26
CA PRO A 248 7.75 14.65 -14.12
C PRO A 248 8.19 13.21 -13.81
N PHE A 249 8.19 12.84 -12.53
CA PHE A 249 8.61 11.50 -12.12
C PHE A 249 7.49 10.71 -11.42
N PHE A 250 7.53 9.40 -11.60
CA PHE A 250 6.81 8.41 -10.82
C PHE A 250 7.84 7.57 -10.05
N LEU A 251 7.88 7.75 -8.73
CA LEU A 251 8.69 6.97 -7.81
C LEU A 251 7.78 6.00 -7.05
N TRP A 252 8.07 4.71 -7.17
CA TRP A 252 7.52 3.68 -6.29
C TRP A 252 8.61 3.18 -5.34
N LEU A 253 8.56 3.67 -4.09
CA LEU A 253 9.55 3.39 -3.05
C LEU A 253 8.99 2.35 -2.08
N ASN A 254 9.69 1.23 -1.98
CA ASN A 254 9.27 0.03 -1.25
C ASN A 254 10.37 -0.39 -0.25
N PRO A 255 10.60 0.38 0.84
CA PRO A 255 11.60 0.04 1.84
C PRO A 255 11.30 -1.32 2.49
N THR A 256 12.29 -1.89 3.16
CA THR A 256 12.21 -3.25 3.68
C THR A 256 11.44 -3.35 5.00
N ARG A 257 11.47 -2.28 5.79
CA ARG A 257 10.65 -2.17 7.01
C ARG A 257 9.15 -2.17 6.65
N MET A 258 8.31 -3.05 7.21
CA MET A 258 8.46 -3.86 8.42
C MET A 258 8.27 -5.36 8.22
N HIS A 259 8.60 -5.90 7.05
CA HIS A 259 8.52 -7.35 6.86
C HIS A 259 9.60 -8.06 7.68
N ILE A 260 9.28 -9.24 8.21
CA ILE A 260 10.25 -10.09 8.90
C ILE A 260 11.27 -10.71 7.91
N VAL A 261 12.48 -11.08 8.29
CA VAL A 261 13.12 -10.93 9.60
C VAL A 261 13.82 -9.57 9.65
N THR A 262 13.52 -8.78 10.69
CA THR A 262 14.11 -7.45 10.80
C THR A 262 15.54 -7.52 11.34
N HIS A 263 16.48 -6.82 10.70
CA HIS A 263 17.83 -6.54 11.24
C HIS A 263 18.02 -5.04 11.37
N LEU A 264 18.16 -4.51 12.59
CA LEU A 264 18.27 -3.07 12.82
C LEU A 264 19.71 -2.57 12.71
N SER A 265 19.90 -1.37 12.18
CA SER A 265 21.18 -0.67 12.29
C SER A 265 21.49 -0.34 13.76
N PRO A 266 22.76 -0.11 14.13
CA PRO A 266 23.12 0.30 15.49
C PRO A 266 22.35 1.54 16.00
N LYS A 267 21.98 2.47 15.10
CA LYS A 267 21.18 3.66 15.43
C LYS A 267 19.81 3.25 15.99
N TYR A 268 19.10 2.36 15.28
CA TYR A 268 17.73 1.98 15.66
C TYR A 268 17.70 0.90 16.74
N GLU A 269 18.69 -0.01 16.77
CA GLU A 269 18.82 -0.97 17.87
C GLU A 269 19.00 -0.25 19.21
N ALA A 270 19.78 0.85 19.26
CA ALA A 270 19.96 1.66 20.45
C ALA A 270 18.69 2.36 20.95
N THR A 271 17.62 2.44 20.14
CA THR A 271 16.33 3.01 20.58
C THR A 271 15.54 2.07 21.47
N ARG A 272 15.84 0.77 21.46
CA ARG A 272 15.15 -0.24 22.28
C ARG A 272 15.73 -0.25 23.69
N ASN A 273 14.92 0.08 24.69
CA ASN A 273 15.38 0.14 26.07
C ASN A 273 14.26 -0.11 27.08
N SER A 274 14.63 -0.29 28.36
CA SER A 274 13.67 -0.58 29.43
C SER A 274 12.72 0.57 29.77
N LYS A 275 12.97 1.80 29.30
CA LYS A 275 12.10 2.95 29.57
C LYS A 275 10.94 3.06 28.59
N ASN A 276 11.15 2.72 27.32
CA ASN A 276 10.08 2.73 26.30
C ASN A 276 9.47 1.34 26.05
N GLY A 277 10.18 0.26 26.38
CA GLY A 277 9.71 -1.11 26.16
C GLY A 277 9.58 -1.48 24.68
N TRP A 278 10.26 -0.77 23.78
CA TRP A 278 10.17 -1.02 22.34
C TRP A 278 10.78 -2.37 21.97
N SER A 279 10.05 -3.12 21.16
CA SER A 279 10.53 -4.31 20.49
C SER A 279 11.24 -3.94 19.18
N ILE A 280 11.64 -4.96 18.41
CA ILE A 280 12.22 -4.76 17.08
C ILE A 280 11.25 -4.04 16.13
N HIS A 281 9.95 -4.27 16.29
CA HIS A 281 8.93 -3.69 15.44
C HIS A 281 8.84 -2.17 15.59
N GLU A 282 8.75 -1.65 16.83
CA GLU A 282 8.66 -0.20 17.06
C GLU A 282 9.92 0.54 16.59
N ALA A 283 11.10 -0.06 16.78
CA ALA A 283 12.36 0.52 16.34
C ALA A 283 12.50 0.51 14.80
N GLY A 284 12.04 -0.54 14.12
CA GLY A 284 12.00 -0.56 12.66
C GLY A 284 10.94 0.39 12.09
N MET A 285 9.78 0.53 12.72
CA MET A 285 8.77 1.52 12.32
C MET A 285 9.32 2.95 12.43
N ALA A 286 10.14 3.23 13.46
CA ALA A 286 10.84 4.51 13.57
C ALA A 286 11.85 4.72 12.43
N GLN A 287 12.51 3.66 11.95
CA GLN A 287 13.38 3.72 10.76
C GLN A 287 12.58 4.06 9.49
N LEU A 288 11.49 3.34 9.23
CA LEU A 288 10.62 3.61 8.09
C LEU A 288 10.08 5.05 8.11
N ASP A 289 9.65 5.51 9.29
CA ASP A 289 9.14 6.87 9.45
C ASP A 289 10.23 7.94 9.18
N ASP A 290 11.45 7.72 9.66
CA ASP A 290 12.60 8.58 9.33
C ASP A 290 12.85 8.62 7.80
N ASP A 291 12.78 7.47 7.11
CA ASP A 291 12.95 7.41 5.65
C ASP A 291 11.86 8.19 4.90
N VAL A 292 10.60 8.06 5.32
CA VAL A 292 9.48 8.86 4.80
C VAL A 292 9.74 10.35 5.00
N GLY A 293 10.18 10.73 6.21
CA GLY A 293 10.53 12.11 6.55
C GLY A 293 11.64 12.68 5.66
N MET A 294 12.67 11.88 5.39
CA MET A 294 13.78 12.28 4.51
C MET A 294 13.34 12.47 3.06
N VAL A 295 12.47 11.59 2.53
CA VAL A 295 11.93 11.75 1.17
C VAL A 295 11.07 13.02 1.08
N MET A 296 10.17 13.24 2.04
CA MET A 296 9.34 14.45 2.08
C MET A 296 10.19 15.72 2.19
N GLN A 297 11.21 15.72 3.05
CA GLN A 297 12.12 16.85 3.17
C GLN A 297 12.88 17.09 1.87
N LYS A 298 13.31 16.03 1.18
CA LYS A 298 14.02 16.14 -0.09
C LYS A 298 13.17 16.79 -1.18
N LEU A 299 11.89 16.44 -1.29
CA LEU A 299 10.95 17.07 -2.23
C LEU A 299 10.84 18.58 -1.96
N LYS A 300 10.82 18.98 -0.69
CA LYS A 300 10.79 20.39 -0.27
C LYS A 300 12.10 21.11 -0.61
N ASP A 301 13.25 20.51 -0.31
CA ASP A 301 14.57 21.10 -0.62
C ASP A 301 14.78 21.25 -2.13
N MET A 302 14.22 20.34 -2.91
CA MET A 302 14.18 20.42 -4.36
C MET A 302 13.15 21.44 -4.88
N GLY A 303 12.29 22.01 -4.04
CA GLY A 303 11.27 22.97 -4.46
C GLY A 303 10.21 22.38 -5.41
N VAL A 304 9.96 21.06 -5.31
CA VAL A 304 8.94 20.36 -6.13
C VAL A 304 7.75 19.89 -5.30
N ASP A 305 7.80 20.09 -3.98
CA ASP A 305 6.80 19.63 -3.01
C ASP A 305 5.37 20.08 -3.36
N ASP A 306 5.18 21.34 -3.75
CA ASP A 306 3.86 21.92 -4.06
C ASP A 306 3.18 21.28 -5.29
N ASN A 307 3.94 20.60 -6.15
CA ASN A 307 3.45 19.88 -7.32
C ASN A 307 3.77 18.38 -7.26
N THR A 308 3.85 17.81 -6.06
CA THR A 308 4.08 16.37 -5.88
C THR A 308 2.92 15.74 -5.11
N ILE A 309 2.37 14.66 -5.66
CA ILE A 309 1.46 13.76 -4.95
C ILE A 309 2.33 12.78 -4.16
N VAL A 310 2.15 12.73 -2.85
CA VAL A 310 2.79 11.75 -1.97
C VAL A 310 1.71 10.85 -1.39
N VAL A 311 1.82 9.55 -1.65
CA VAL A 311 0.96 8.51 -1.06
C VAL A 311 1.82 7.62 -0.18
N PHE A 312 1.36 7.33 1.04
CA PHE A 312 1.87 6.23 1.84
C PHE A 312 0.78 5.16 1.97
N THR A 313 1.14 3.89 1.75
CA THR A 313 0.27 2.73 1.96
C THR A 313 1.11 1.47 2.20
N THR A 314 0.51 0.29 2.17
CA THR A 314 1.16 -1.03 2.28
C THR A 314 0.38 -2.08 1.49
N ASP A 315 0.98 -3.24 1.26
CA ASP A 315 0.50 -4.29 0.34
C ASP A 315 -0.49 -5.28 0.96
N ASN A 316 -0.44 -5.47 2.28
CA ASN A 316 -1.38 -6.31 3.01
C ASN A 316 -1.45 -5.94 4.50
N GLY A 317 -2.39 -6.57 5.21
CA GLY A 317 -2.52 -6.40 6.65
C GLY A 317 -1.33 -6.93 7.45
N THR A 318 -1.32 -6.63 8.75
CA THR A 318 -0.28 -6.98 9.72
C THR A 318 0.01 -8.48 9.74
N GLU A 319 1.28 -8.86 9.87
CA GLU A 319 1.69 -10.25 10.08
C GLU A 319 1.66 -10.66 11.57
N VAL A 320 0.46 -10.66 12.18
CA VAL A 320 0.33 -10.87 13.65
C VAL A 320 0.92 -12.20 14.15
N PHE A 321 0.94 -13.23 13.31
CA PHE A 321 1.46 -14.56 13.70
C PHE A 321 2.99 -14.59 13.90
N THR A 322 3.70 -13.52 13.56
CA THR A 322 5.15 -13.34 13.82
C THR A 322 5.42 -12.27 14.89
N TRP A 323 4.40 -11.88 15.68
CA TRP A 323 4.56 -10.96 16.81
C TRP A 323 5.66 -11.44 17.79
N PRO A 324 6.53 -10.55 18.30
CA PRO A 324 6.43 -9.08 18.23
C PRO A 324 6.89 -8.43 16.92
N ASP A 325 7.68 -9.09 16.07
CA ASP A 325 8.28 -8.47 14.87
C ASP A 325 7.22 -8.05 13.84
N GLY A 326 6.22 -8.90 13.59
CA GLY A 326 5.15 -8.64 12.62
C GLY A 326 4.10 -7.60 13.03
N GLY A 327 4.17 -7.03 14.23
CA GLY A 327 3.24 -5.98 14.69
C GLY A 327 1.87 -6.48 15.20
N GLN A 328 0.90 -5.56 15.37
CA GLN A 328 -0.44 -5.89 15.90
C GLN A 328 -1.58 -5.12 15.20
N THR A 329 -2.79 -5.70 15.20
CA THR A 329 -4.02 -5.09 14.68
C THR A 329 -5.24 -5.39 15.58
N PRO A 330 -6.21 -4.47 15.73
CA PRO A 330 -7.48 -4.77 16.40
C PRO A 330 -8.52 -5.47 15.51
N PHE A 331 -8.32 -5.43 14.19
CA PHE A 331 -9.18 -6.08 13.20
C PHE A 331 -9.09 -7.60 13.35
N ALA A 332 -10.16 -8.32 12.98
CA ALA A 332 -10.12 -9.78 12.99
C ALA A 332 -9.03 -10.30 12.04
N GLN A 333 -8.24 -11.24 12.56
CA GLN A 333 -7.16 -11.93 11.86
C GLN A 333 -6.08 -10.98 11.29
N SER A 334 -5.35 -11.42 10.27
CA SER A 334 -4.05 -10.88 9.87
C SER A 334 -3.76 -11.15 8.39
N LYS A 335 -2.55 -10.80 7.93
CA LYS A 335 -1.98 -11.22 6.64
C LYS A 335 -2.40 -12.64 6.24
N GLY A 336 -2.75 -12.80 4.96
CA GLY A 336 -3.12 -14.06 4.32
C GLY A 336 -4.57 -14.50 4.53
N THR A 337 -5.38 -13.65 5.16
CA THR A 337 -6.80 -13.95 5.44
C THR A 337 -7.76 -13.01 4.70
N VAL A 338 -8.97 -13.47 4.45
CA VAL A 338 -10.06 -12.66 3.83
C VAL A 338 -10.78 -11.74 4.83
N MET A 339 -10.19 -11.56 6.01
CA MET A 339 -10.70 -10.71 7.07
C MET A 339 -10.21 -9.26 6.93
N GLU A 340 -10.81 -8.32 7.67
CA GLU A 340 -10.39 -6.92 7.68
C GLU A 340 -8.93 -6.78 8.10
N GLY A 341 -8.44 -7.61 9.03
CA GLY A 341 -7.04 -7.60 9.45
C GLY A 341 -6.06 -8.08 8.39
N GLY A 342 -6.53 -8.72 7.31
CA GLY A 342 -5.72 -9.10 6.16
C GLY A 342 -5.73 -8.10 5.00
N PHE A 343 -6.81 -7.33 4.84
CA PHE A 343 -7.03 -6.47 3.67
C PHE A 343 -7.08 -4.97 3.98
N ARG A 344 -7.56 -4.56 5.16
CA ARG A 344 -7.71 -3.15 5.52
C ARG A 344 -6.38 -2.62 6.06
N VAL A 345 -5.79 -1.68 5.34
CA VAL A 345 -4.42 -1.23 5.59
C VAL A 345 -4.34 0.31 5.66
N PRO A 346 -3.31 0.90 6.28
CA PRO A 346 -3.20 2.35 6.37
C PRO A 346 -2.99 2.96 4.99
N CYS A 347 -3.57 4.14 4.76
CA CYS A 347 -3.30 4.93 3.58
C CYS A 347 -3.43 6.43 3.89
N MET A 348 -2.46 7.19 3.41
CA MET A 348 -2.43 8.65 3.51
C MET A 348 -2.02 9.25 2.17
N ILE A 349 -2.62 10.37 1.79
CA ILE A 349 -2.25 11.12 0.58
C ILE A 349 -2.07 12.59 0.90
N ARG A 350 -1.06 13.21 0.30
CA ARG A 350 -0.81 14.65 0.34
C ARG A 350 -0.56 15.18 -1.06
N TRP A 351 -1.24 16.27 -1.39
CA TRP A 351 -0.98 17.06 -2.60
C TRP A 351 -1.35 18.54 -2.31
N PRO A 352 -0.36 19.39 -1.99
CA PRO A 352 -0.61 20.75 -1.53
C PRO A 352 -1.51 21.55 -2.48
N GLY A 353 -2.52 22.23 -1.92
CA GLY A 353 -3.48 23.02 -2.68
C GLY A 353 -4.50 22.23 -3.51
N LYS A 354 -4.46 20.88 -3.49
CA LYS A 354 -5.41 20.01 -4.20
C LYS A 354 -6.14 19.04 -3.28
N VAL A 355 -5.41 18.36 -2.40
CA VAL A 355 -5.98 17.47 -1.38
C VAL A 355 -6.29 18.30 -0.12
N PRO A 356 -7.51 18.23 0.45
CA PRO A 356 -7.81 18.90 1.71
C PRO A 356 -6.93 18.39 2.86
N ALA A 357 -6.18 19.28 3.49
CA ALA A 357 -5.31 18.95 4.62
C ALA A 357 -6.11 18.63 5.90
N GLY A 358 -5.62 17.69 6.71
CA GLY A 358 -6.21 17.25 7.97
C GLY A 358 -7.53 16.50 7.83
N LYS A 359 -7.87 16.02 6.62
CA LYS A 359 -9.15 15.32 6.37
C LYS A 359 -9.03 13.85 6.73
N VAL A 360 -10.01 13.32 7.47
CA VAL A 360 -10.25 11.87 7.57
C VAL A 360 -11.30 11.51 6.53
N GLU A 361 -10.99 10.54 5.66
CA GLU A 361 -11.87 10.07 4.58
C GLU A 361 -12.37 8.65 4.87
N ASN A 362 -13.68 8.46 4.74
CA ASN A 362 -14.36 7.19 4.97
C ASN A 362 -14.91 6.56 3.68
N GLY A 363 -14.79 7.23 2.53
CA GLY A 363 -15.05 6.65 1.22
C GLY A 363 -14.17 5.44 0.96
N ILE A 364 -14.76 4.37 0.42
CA ILE A 364 -14.06 3.12 0.13
C ILE A 364 -13.04 3.37 -0.98
N ILE A 365 -11.80 2.95 -0.79
CA ILE A 365 -10.75 3.04 -1.82
C ILE A 365 -9.91 1.76 -1.78
N SER A 366 -9.44 1.32 -2.94
CA SER A 366 -8.56 0.16 -3.07
C SER A 366 -7.23 0.54 -3.71
N GLY A 367 -6.20 -0.29 -3.52
CA GLY A 367 -4.97 -0.24 -4.33
C GLY A 367 -5.24 -0.19 -5.84
N LEU A 368 -6.33 -0.84 -6.29
CA LEU A 368 -6.80 -0.83 -7.68
C LEU A 368 -7.04 0.58 -8.22
N ASP A 369 -7.53 1.47 -7.36
CA ASP A 369 -7.99 2.80 -7.76
C ASP A 369 -6.83 3.76 -8.07
N TRP A 370 -5.62 3.46 -7.57
CA TRP A 370 -4.47 4.32 -7.81
C TRP A 370 -4.09 4.38 -9.28
N PHE A 371 -4.30 3.31 -10.05
CA PHE A 371 -4.00 3.33 -11.48
C PHE A 371 -4.80 4.40 -12.22
N PRO A 372 -6.14 4.32 -12.33
CA PRO A 372 -6.90 5.35 -13.04
C PRO A 372 -6.79 6.73 -12.38
N THR A 373 -6.66 6.81 -11.05
CA THR A 373 -6.57 8.09 -10.33
C THR A 373 -5.29 8.85 -10.62
N LEU A 374 -4.12 8.18 -10.56
CA LEU A 374 -2.83 8.81 -10.82
C LEU A 374 -2.69 9.19 -12.30
N LEU A 375 -3.23 8.38 -13.21
CA LEU A 375 -3.27 8.70 -14.63
C LEU A 375 -4.19 9.90 -14.92
N ALA A 376 -5.33 10.00 -14.23
CA ALA A 376 -6.20 11.17 -14.31
C ALA A 376 -5.48 12.43 -13.80
N ALA A 377 -4.76 12.36 -12.68
CA ALA A 377 -3.94 13.45 -12.17
C ALA A 377 -2.82 13.85 -13.14
N ALA A 378 -2.26 12.87 -13.87
CA ALA A 378 -1.27 13.08 -14.92
C ALA A 378 -1.84 13.66 -16.23
N GLY A 379 -3.17 13.78 -16.34
CA GLY A 379 -3.87 14.37 -17.48
C GLY A 379 -4.58 13.37 -18.40
N ASN A 380 -4.72 12.10 -18.02
CA ASN A 380 -5.51 11.11 -18.76
C ASN A 380 -6.61 10.48 -17.88
N PRO A 381 -7.81 11.09 -17.82
CA PRO A 381 -8.93 10.55 -17.03
C PRO A 381 -9.60 9.32 -17.65
N ASN A 382 -9.31 8.99 -18.91
CA ASN A 382 -10.04 7.97 -19.68
C ASN A 382 -9.24 6.67 -19.89
N ILE A 383 -8.12 6.49 -19.17
CA ILE A 383 -7.19 5.37 -19.39
C ILE A 383 -7.86 3.98 -19.31
N ALA A 384 -8.83 3.80 -18.42
CA ALA A 384 -9.54 2.53 -18.28
C ALA A 384 -10.31 2.14 -19.56
N GLU A 385 -11.03 3.09 -20.14
CA GLU A 385 -11.83 2.89 -21.37
C GLU A 385 -10.94 2.67 -22.59
N GLU A 386 -9.80 3.37 -22.65
CA GLU A 386 -8.82 3.20 -23.71
C GLU A 386 -8.18 1.81 -23.65
N LEU A 387 -7.83 1.32 -22.46
CA LEU A 387 -7.27 -0.03 -22.26
C LEU A 387 -8.28 -1.11 -22.60
N GLN A 388 -9.55 -0.96 -22.23
CA GLN A 388 -10.59 -1.93 -22.60
C GLN A 388 -10.74 -2.08 -24.13
N LYS A 389 -10.55 -0.98 -24.88
CA LYS A 389 -10.60 -0.97 -26.35
C LYS A 389 -9.32 -1.45 -27.03
N GLY A 390 -8.23 -1.61 -26.27
CA GLY A 390 -6.90 -1.85 -26.81
C GLY A 390 -6.16 -0.53 -27.05
N LYS A 391 -5.24 -0.18 -26.15
CA LYS A 391 -4.43 1.04 -26.25
C LYS A 391 -2.99 0.68 -26.63
N GLN A 392 -2.48 1.33 -27.68
CA GLN A 392 -1.05 1.28 -28.00
C GLN A 392 -0.26 2.14 -27.01
N ILE A 393 0.71 1.55 -26.31
CA ILE A 393 1.66 2.26 -25.45
C ILE A 393 3.07 1.78 -25.80
N GLY A 394 3.88 2.67 -26.37
CA GLY A 394 5.16 2.29 -26.97
C GLY A 394 4.95 1.27 -28.10
N ASP A 395 5.60 0.12 -28.00
CA ASP A 395 5.55 -0.94 -29.03
C ASP A 395 4.46 -2.00 -28.77
N THR A 396 3.74 -1.91 -27.66
CA THR A 396 2.75 -2.92 -27.24
C THR A 396 1.34 -2.36 -27.28
N THR A 397 0.39 -3.14 -27.80
CA THR A 397 -1.04 -2.88 -27.59
C THR A 397 -1.50 -3.61 -26.33
N TYR A 398 -2.00 -2.86 -25.34
CA TYR A 398 -2.56 -3.41 -24.12
C TYR A 398 -4.08 -3.42 -24.19
N LYS A 399 -4.68 -4.61 -24.00
CA LYS A 399 -6.13 -4.78 -23.84
C LYS A 399 -6.41 -5.35 -22.45
N CYS A 400 -6.71 -4.48 -21.50
CA CYS A 400 -6.87 -4.81 -20.08
C CYS A 400 -8.19 -4.26 -19.54
N TYR A 401 -8.71 -4.88 -18.49
CA TYR A 401 -9.86 -4.37 -17.73
C TYR A 401 -9.36 -3.91 -16.36
N LEU A 402 -9.28 -2.59 -16.15
CA LEU A 402 -8.98 -2.06 -14.83
C LEU A 402 -10.19 -2.24 -13.92
N ASP A 403 -10.00 -2.85 -12.75
CA ASP A 403 -10.99 -2.97 -11.68
C ASP A 403 -10.99 -1.75 -10.74
N GLY A 404 -10.08 -0.80 -10.99
CA GLY A 404 -9.97 0.47 -10.29
C GLY A 404 -10.92 1.54 -10.83
N TYR A 405 -11.31 2.46 -9.94
CA TYR A 405 -12.08 3.66 -10.26
C TYR A 405 -11.22 4.90 -10.12
N ASN A 406 -11.45 5.90 -10.98
CA ASN A 406 -10.82 7.22 -10.82
C ASN A 406 -11.41 7.93 -9.59
N GLN A 407 -10.58 8.23 -8.59
CA GLN A 407 -10.95 8.84 -7.31
C GLN A 407 -10.62 10.34 -7.22
N MET A 408 -10.33 11.00 -8.34
CA MET A 408 -9.94 12.43 -8.35
C MET A 408 -10.94 13.34 -7.62
N ASP A 409 -12.23 13.11 -7.78
CA ASP A 409 -13.26 13.91 -7.10
C ASP A 409 -13.23 13.70 -5.58
N MET A 410 -13.06 12.46 -5.12
CA MET A 410 -12.93 12.17 -3.68
C MET A 410 -11.68 12.83 -3.09
N ILE A 411 -10.51 12.57 -3.69
CA ILE A 411 -9.23 13.04 -3.11
C ILE A 411 -9.07 14.56 -3.19
N THR A 412 -9.78 15.24 -4.11
CA THR A 412 -9.82 16.71 -4.19
C THR A 412 -11.01 17.34 -3.44
N GLY A 413 -11.79 16.54 -2.70
CA GLY A 413 -12.89 17.01 -1.87
C GLY A 413 -14.13 17.50 -2.64
N LYS A 414 -14.29 17.06 -3.88
CA LYS A 414 -15.39 17.46 -4.79
C LYS A 414 -16.53 16.45 -4.86
N GLY A 415 -16.35 15.23 -4.35
CA GLY A 415 -17.36 14.18 -4.39
C GLY A 415 -17.07 13.03 -3.42
N PRO A 416 -17.96 12.04 -3.34
CA PRO A 416 -17.73 10.79 -2.62
C PRO A 416 -16.76 9.88 -3.40
N SER A 417 -16.41 8.75 -2.81
CA SER A 417 -15.76 7.67 -3.56
C SER A 417 -16.65 7.16 -4.69
N ASN A 418 -16.03 6.79 -5.81
CA ASN A 418 -16.69 6.08 -6.91
C ASN A 418 -16.77 4.56 -6.69
N ARG A 419 -16.17 4.04 -5.61
CA ARG A 419 -16.12 2.62 -5.29
C ARG A 419 -17.16 2.27 -4.23
N HIS A 420 -17.93 1.22 -4.49
CA HIS A 420 -18.91 0.68 -3.55
C HIS A 420 -18.56 -0.74 -3.10
N GLU A 421 -17.61 -1.40 -3.76
CA GLU A 421 -17.32 -2.80 -3.57
C GLU A 421 -15.83 -3.11 -3.38
N ILE A 422 -15.56 -4.15 -2.58
CA ILE A 422 -14.25 -4.81 -2.43
C ILE A 422 -14.46 -6.31 -2.58
N PHE A 423 -13.65 -6.96 -3.40
CA PHE A 423 -13.61 -8.40 -3.54
C PHE A 423 -12.41 -8.95 -2.77
N TYR A 424 -12.66 -9.83 -1.80
CA TYR A 424 -11.63 -10.42 -0.95
C TYR A 424 -11.29 -11.80 -1.49
N PHE A 425 -10.16 -11.90 -2.17
CA PHE A 425 -9.66 -13.18 -2.65
C PHE A 425 -8.70 -13.80 -1.63
N GLY A 426 -9.05 -14.99 -1.14
CA GLY A 426 -8.17 -15.84 -0.35
C GLY A 426 -7.35 -16.70 -1.29
N GLU A 427 -6.23 -16.15 -1.77
CA GLU A 427 -5.50 -16.65 -2.95
C GLU A 427 -6.36 -16.58 -4.21
N SER A 428 -6.61 -17.71 -4.89
CA SER A 428 -7.39 -17.71 -6.14
C SER A 428 -8.90 -17.91 -5.92
N GLU A 429 -9.36 -17.88 -4.67
CA GLU A 429 -10.75 -18.17 -4.31
C GLU A 429 -11.44 -16.94 -3.71
N LEU A 430 -12.63 -16.60 -4.21
CA LEU A 430 -13.41 -15.49 -3.68
C LEU A 430 -13.93 -15.85 -2.28
N GLY A 431 -13.35 -15.24 -1.24
CA GLY A 431 -13.67 -15.54 0.16
C GLY A 431 -14.64 -14.56 0.79
N ALA A 432 -14.69 -13.30 0.34
CA ALA A 432 -15.71 -12.34 0.77
C ALA A 432 -15.96 -11.24 -0.28
N VAL A 433 -17.06 -10.51 -0.13
CA VAL A 433 -17.34 -9.26 -0.85
C VAL A 433 -17.82 -8.23 0.15
N ARG A 434 -17.29 -7.00 0.10
CA ARG A 434 -17.88 -5.83 0.76
C ARG A 434 -18.70 -5.05 -0.26
N ILE A 435 -19.89 -4.60 0.14
CA ILE A 435 -20.74 -3.64 -0.58
C ILE A 435 -21.15 -2.58 0.43
N ASP A 436 -20.66 -1.35 0.23
CA ASP A 436 -20.82 -0.23 1.15
C ASP A 436 -20.45 -0.63 2.58
N ASP A 437 -21.40 -0.63 3.51
CA ASP A 437 -21.13 -0.95 4.91
C ASP A 437 -21.13 -2.46 5.20
N PHE A 438 -21.55 -3.31 4.25
CA PHE A 438 -21.80 -4.73 4.51
C PHE A 438 -20.79 -5.63 3.86
N LYS A 439 -20.21 -6.54 4.64
CA LYS A 439 -19.31 -7.61 4.17
C LYS A 439 -19.99 -8.97 4.25
N TYR A 440 -19.97 -9.69 3.13
CA TYR A 440 -20.50 -11.04 2.94
C TYR A 440 -19.31 -11.99 2.83
N ARG A 441 -19.09 -12.84 3.83
CA ARG A 441 -17.95 -13.76 3.87
C ARG A 441 -18.41 -15.20 3.59
N PHE A 442 -17.86 -15.79 2.54
CA PHE A 442 -18.16 -17.14 2.04
C PHE A 442 -17.20 -18.20 2.57
N ILE A 443 -15.99 -17.76 2.92
CA ILE A 443 -14.93 -18.60 3.46
C ILE A 443 -14.51 -18.05 4.80
N ASP A 444 -14.49 -18.91 5.81
CA ASP A 444 -13.86 -18.64 7.09
C ASP A 444 -12.44 -19.23 7.12
N GLN A 445 -11.57 -18.65 7.95
CA GLN A 445 -10.20 -19.10 8.18
C GLN A 445 -9.95 -19.16 9.69
N PRO A 446 -10.57 -20.11 10.42
CA PRO A 446 -10.60 -20.11 11.88
C PRO A 446 -9.21 -20.23 12.53
N LYS A 447 -8.22 -20.76 11.79
CA LYS A 447 -6.83 -20.90 12.24
C LYS A 447 -5.87 -19.94 11.51
N GLY A 448 -6.39 -18.84 10.96
CA GLY A 448 -5.62 -17.85 10.21
C GLY A 448 -5.10 -18.39 8.87
N TRP A 449 -4.09 -17.72 8.32
CA TRP A 449 -3.58 -18.01 6.97
C TRP A 449 -3.04 -19.42 6.78
N LEU A 450 -2.26 -19.93 7.75
CA LEU A 450 -1.64 -21.26 7.71
C LEU A 450 -2.65 -22.40 7.99
N GLY A 451 -3.88 -22.04 8.34
CA GLY A 451 -4.93 -22.96 8.72
C GLY A 451 -5.82 -23.44 7.57
N GLU A 452 -6.87 -24.19 7.91
CA GLU A 452 -7.91 -24.55 6.95
C GLU A 452 -8.75 -23.34 6.48
N LYS A 453 -9.28 -23.45 5.26
CA LYS A 453 -10.38 -22.63 4.74
C LYS A 453 -11.69 -23.41 4.89
N THR A 454 -12.68 -22.81 5.55
CA THR A 454 -14.01 -23.42 5.76
C THR A 454 -15.04 -22.71 4.90
N LYS A 455 -15.69 -23.43 3.98
CA LYS A 455 -16.80 -22.91 3.18
C LYS A 455 -18.10 -23.02 3.97
N VAL A 456 -18.90 -21.97 3.95
CA VAL A 456 -20.21 -21.94 4.61
C VAL A 456 -21.35 -21.93 3.60
N ASP A 457 -22.44 -22.64 3.93
CA ASP A 457 -23.65 -22.65 3.11
C ASP A 457 -24.40 -21.31 3.17
N VAL A 458 -24.35 -20.65 4.33
CA VAL A 458 -24.91 -19.31 4.52
C VAL A 458 -23.77 -18.34 4.83
N PRO A 459 -23.51 -17.32 3.98
CA PRO A 459 -22.40 -16.41 4.20
C PRO A 459 -22.56 -15.59 5.48
N TYR A 460 -21.46 -15.34 6.17
CA TYR A 460 -21.43 -14.41 7.31
C TYR A 460 -21.72 -13.00 6.81
N LEU A 461 -22.52 -12.24 7.56
CA LEU A 461 -22.85 -10.85 7.23
C LEU A 461 -22.37 -9.92 8.33
N THR A 462 -21.46 -9.01 8.01
CA THR A 462 -20.95 -8.02 8.98
C THR A 462 -21.24 -6.62 8.48
N ASN A 463 -21.81 -5.76 9.34
CA ASN A 463 -21.83 -4.32 9.08
C ASN A 463 -20.52 -3.71 9.61
N LEU A 464 -19.61 -3.33 8.73
CA LEU A 464 -18.27 -2.82 9.02
C LEU A 464 -18.24 -1.38 9.56
N ARG A 465 -19.37 -0.67 9.61
CA ARG A 465 -19.48 0.60 10.33
C ARG A 465 -19.88 0.39 11.79
N LEU A 466 -20.71 -0.62 12.06
CA LEU A 466 -21.14 -0.97 13.41
C LEU A 466 -20.12 -1.88 14.11
N ASP A 467 -19.49 -2.78 13.36
CA ASP A 467 -18.49 -3.75 13.83
C ASP A 467 -17.31 -3.80 12.86
N PRO A 468 -16.44 -2.78 12.86
CA PRO A 468 -15.27 -2.74 11.98
C PRO A 468 -14.27 -3.85 12.27
N PHE A 469 -14.34 -4.51 13.45
CA PHE A 469 -13.39 -5.53 13.89
C PHE A 469 -13.88 -6.96 13.64
N GLU A 470 -15.07 -7.14 13.07
CA GLU A 470 -15.69 -8.45 12.79
C GLU A 470 -15.79 -9.35 14.03
N ARG A 471 -16.17 -8.78 15.18
CA ARG A 471 -16.24 -9.50 16.46
C ARG A 471 -17.63 -10.00 16.83
N THR A 472 -18.68 -9.47 16.20
CA THR A 472 -20.07 -9.64 16.64
C THR A 472 -20.85 -10.67 15.82
N GLY A 473 -20.23 -11.24 14.79
CA GLY A 473 -20.84 -12.22 13.88
C GLY A 473 -21.03 -13.62 14.47
N TRP A 474 -21.79 -14.45 13.75
CA TRP A 474 -21.92 -15.90 14.02
C TRP A 474 -20.62 -16.64 13.58
N PRO A 475 -20.39 -17.94 13.89
CA PRO A 475 -21.30 -18.89 14.55
C PRO A 475 -21.27 -18.77 16.07
N ASP A 476 -20.33 -17.99 16.61
CA ASP A 476 -20.19 -17.83 18.05
C ASP A 476 -21.32 -16.94 18.57
N ASN A 477 -22.02 -17.39 19.61
CA ASN A 477 -23.08 -16.65 20.28
C ASN A 477 -22.62 -16.40 21.72
N GLY A 478 -22.09 -15.22 21.99
CA GLY A 478 -21.52 -14.90 23.29
C GLY A 478 -21.31 -13.41 23.50
N SER A 479 -20.49 -13.06 24.48
CA SER A 479 -20.05 -11.67 24.72
C SER A 479 -18.58 -11.44 24.35
N LYS A 480 -17.83 -12.51 24.06
CA LYS A 480 -16.38 -12.47 23.75
C LYS A 480 -16.14 -12.53 22.24
N GLU A 481 -16.75 -13.51 21.59
CA GLU A 481 -16.69 -13.77 20.15
C GLU A 481 -18.16 -13.99 19.75
N GLY A 482 -18.76 -13.04 19.05
CA GLY A 482 -20.18 -13.01 18.71
C GLY A 482 -21.04 -12.07 19.57
N ALA A 483 -22.28 -11.85 19.13
CA ALA A 483 -23.27 -11.06 19.84
C ALA A 483 -24.56 -11.84 20.11
N GLN A 484 -25.08 -11.73 21.34
CA GLN A 484 -26.31 -12.42 21.78
C GLN A 484 -27.52 -12.18 20.87
N GLN A 485 -27.58 -11.04 20.19
CA GLN A 485 -28.71 -10.61 19.36
C GLN A 485 -28.41 -10.63 17.85
N TYR A 486 -27.26 -11.20 17.44
CA TYR A 486 -26.84 -11.18 16.03
C TYR A 486 -27.90 -11.81 15.12
N PHE A 487 -28.43 -12.99 15.47
CA PHE A 487 -29.43 -13.68 14.63
C PHE A 487 -30.76 -12.91 14.52
N ASP A 488 -31.14 -12.19 15.57
CA ASP A 488 -32.34 -11.37 15.56
C ASP A 488 -32.21 -10.17 14.61
N TRP A 489 -31.01 -9.62 14.49
CA TRP A 489 -30.69 -8.63 13.45
C TRP A 489 -30.59 -9.28 12.07
N PHE A 490 -29.75 -10.31 11.92
CA PHE A 490 -29.42 -10.98 10.66
C PHE A 490 -30.65 -11.48 9.89
N LYS A 491 -31.65 -12.04 10.60
CA LYS A 491 -32.86 -12.60 9.95
C LYS A 491 -33.68 -11.56 9.17
N TYR A 492 -33.50 -10.27 9.45
CA TYR A 492 -34.15 -9.18 8.72
C TYR A 492 -33.29 -8.59 7.59
N GLU A 493 -32.09 -9.13 7.35
CA GLU A 493 -31.14 -8.64 6.35
C GLU A 493 -31.03 -9.56 5.12
N PHE A 494 -31.79 -10.66 5.06
CA PHE A 494 -31.71 -11.68 3.99
C PHE A 494 -31.87 -11.11 2.57
N TRP A 495 -32.67 -10.06 2.40
CA TRP A 495 -32.89 -9.42 1.10
C TRP A 495 -31.60 -8.86 0.48
N ARG A 496 -30.58 -8.57 1.30
CA ARG A 496 -29.28 -8.06 0.84
C ARG A 496 -28.44 -9.07 0.07
N PHE A 497 -28.67 -10.37 0.27
CA PHE A 497 -27.92 -11.41 -0.46
C PHE A 497 -28.15 -11.34 -1.98
N VAL A 498 -29.25 -10.73 -2.42
CA VAL A 498 -29.48 -10.43 -3.84
C VAL A 498 -28.40 -9.49 -4.39
N PHE A 499 -27.97 -8.49 -3.61
CA PHE A 499 -26.96 -7.54 -4.06
C PHE A 499 -25.58 -8.18 -4.23
N VAL A 500 -25.19 -9.07 -3.31
CA VAL A 500 -23.90 -9.76 -3.44
C VAL A 500 -23.89 -10.73 -4.62
N GLN A 501 -25.02 -11.40 -4.89
CA GLN A 501 -25.17 -12.22 -6.10
C GLN A 501 -25.01 -11.37 -7.37
N GLN A 502 -25.66 -10.21 -7.44
CA GLN A 502 -25.55 -9.29 -8.57
C GLN A 502 -24.12 -8.76 -8.76
N GLN A 503 -23.40 -8.42 -7.68
CA GLN A 503 -22.02 -7.95 -7.79
C GLN A 503 -21.05 -9.05 -8.23
N VAL A 504 -21.22 -10.27 -7.72
CA VAL A 504 -20.42 -11.43 -8.15
C VAL A 504 -20.73 -11.79 -9.60
N GLU A 505 -21.99 -11.73 -10.03
CA GLU A 505 -22.37 -11.92 -11.42
C GLU A 505 -21.75 -10.84 -12.32
N LYS A 506 -21.82 -9.57 -11.92
CA LYS A 506 -21.18 -8.45 -12.65
C LYS A 506 -19.68 -8.71 -12.83
N LEU A 507 -18.96 -9.08 -11.77
CA LEU A 507 -17.54 -9.42 -11.84
C LEU A 507 -17.32 -10.61 -12.78
N ALA A 508 -18.10 -11.69 -12.64
CA ALA A 508 -17.98 -12.88 -13.48
C ALA A 508 -18.18 -12.58 -14.98
N MET A 509 -19.11 -11.69 -15.32
CA MET A 509 -19.36 -11.27 -16.70
C MET A 509 -18.16 -10.55 -17.32
N THR A 510 -17.38 -9.79 -16.53
CA THR A 510 -16.15 -9.17 -17.04
C THR A 510 -15.10 -10.20 -17.46
N ALA A 511 -15.08 -11.38 -16.81
CA ALA A 511 -14.11 -12.43 -17.10
C ALA A 511 -14.39 -13.15 -18.43
N ILE A 512 -15.58 -12.94 -19.04
CA ILE A 512 -15.90 -13.47 -20.37
C ILE A 512 -15.06 -12.78 -21.44
N GLU A 513 -15.00 -11.45 -21.41
CA GLU A 513 -14.19 -10.68 -22.37
C GLU A 513 -12.73 -10.56 -21.92
N PHE A 514 -12.49 -10.50 -20.60
CA PHE A 514 -11.16 -10.32 -20.01
C PHE A 514 -10.85 -11.48 -19.05
N PRO A 515 -10.62 -12.70 -19.57
CA PRO A 515 -10.29 -13.85 -18.73
C PRO A 515 -8.93 -13.67 -18.05
N PRO A 516 -8.67 -14.39 -16.95
CA PRO A 516 -7.35 -14.42 -16.32
C PRO A 516 -6.23 -14.69 -17.33
N MET A 517 -5.19 -13.85 -17.31
CA MET A 517 -4.01 -13.92 -18.18
C MET A 517 -3.19 -15.19 -17.93
N GLN A 518 -3.21 -15.67 -16.69
CA GLN A 518 -2.61 -16.93 -16.28
C GLN A 518 -3.30 -17.45 -15.02
N LYS A 519 -3.05 -18.72 -14.68
CA LYS A 519 -3.50 -19.29 -13.40
C LYS A 519 -2.59 -18.82 -12.26
N GLY A 520 -3.19 -18.62 -11.09
CA GLY A 520 -2.44 -18.36 -9.86
C GLY A 520 -1.51 -19.51 -9.47
N ALA A 521 -0.41 -19.16 -8.81
CA ALA A 521 0.35 -20.14 -8.04
C ALA A 521 -0.50 -20.64 -6.87
N SER A 522 -0.18 -21.83 -6.40
CA SER A 522 -0.76 -22.40 -5.19
C SER A 522 0.30 -23.19 -4.45
N PHE A 523 0.32 -23.07 -3.12
CA PHE A 523 1.11 -23.95 -2.26
C PHE A 523 0.55 -25.37 -2.25
N ASN A 524 -0.74 -25.53 -2.56
CA ASN A 524 -1.35 -26.84 -2.71
C ASN A 524 -1.12 -27.40 -4.12
N LEU A 525 -1.17 -28.72 -4.25
CA LEU A 525 -0.91 -29.41 -5.52
C LEU A 525 -2.07 -29.26 -6.53
N ASP A 526 -3.06 -28.39 -6.34
CA ASP A 526 -4.22 -28.33 -7.23
C ASP A 526 -3.85 -27.86 -8.65
N ALA A 527 -2.87 -26.96 -8.77
CA ALA A 527 -2.30 -26.60 -10.07
C ALA A 527 -1.59 -27.79 -10.75
N VAL A 528 -0.94 -28.65 -9.96
CA VAL A 528 -0.28 -29.87 -10.45
C VAL A 528 -1.32 -30.93 -10.84
N LYS A 529 -2.36 -31.14 -10.02
CA LYS A 529 -3.48 -32.04 -10.32
C LYS A 529 -4.18 -31.64 -11.62
N ALA A 530 -4.51 -30.36 -11.78
CA ALA A 530 -5.12 -29.86 -13.02
C ALA A 530 -4.22 -30.05 -14.25
N LYS A 531 -2.89 -29.89 -14.12
CA LYS A 531 -1.93 -30.20 -15.19
C LYS A 531 -1.91 -31.69 -15.52
N ILE A 532 -1.92 -32.56 -14.52
CA ILE A 532 -1.99 -34.01 -14.70
C ILE A 532 -3.32 -34.40 -15.36
N GLU A 533 -4.44 -33.82 -14.95
CA GLU A 533 -5.76 -34.06 -15.55
C GLU A 533 -5.81 -33.60 -17.01
N ALA A 534 -5.29 -32.40 -17.31
CA ALA A 534 -5.19 -31.91 -18.69
C ALA A 534 -4.28 -32.80 -19.55
N ALA A 535 -3.14 -33.25 -19.01
CA ALA A 535 -2.23 -34.17 -19.70
C ALA A 535 -2.90 -35.55 -19.93
N ARG A 536 -3.63 -36.07 -18.94
CA ARG A 536 -4.41 -37.32 -19.09
C ARG A 536 -5.51 -37.18 -20.14
N ALA A 537 -6.21 -36.05 -20.18
CA ALA A 537 -7.22 -35.77 -21.20
C ALA A 537 -6.62 -35.64 -22.61
N ALA A 538 -5.37 -35.19 -22.73
CA ALA A 538 -4.64 -35.11 -23.99
C ALA A 538 -4.08 -36.46 -24.46
N VAL A 539 -3.75 -37.38 -23.54
CA VAL A 539 -3.28 -38.75 -23.84
C VAL A 539 -4.45 -39.73 -24.06
N GLY A 540 -5.65 -39.40 -23.56
CA GLY A 540 -6.88 -40.19 -23.75
C GLY A 540 -7.66 -39.90 -25.03
N LYS A 541 -7.09 -39.13 -25.97
CA LYS A 541 -7.53 -38.98 -27.37
C LYS A 541 -6.48 -39.62 -28.27
#